data_AF-A0A564YJ16-F1
#
_entry.id   AF-A0A564YJ16-F1
#
_cell.length_a   1.000
_cell.length_b   1.000
_cell.length_c   1.000
_cell.angle_alpha   90.00
_cell.angle_beta   90.00
_cell.angle_gamma   90.00
#
_symmetry.space_group_name_H-M   'P 1'
#
loop_
_entity.id
_entity.type
_entity.pdbx_description
1 polymer ?
#
loop_
_entity_poly.entity_id
_entity_poly.type
_entity_poly.pdbx_seq_one_letter_code
_entity_poly.pdbx_strand_id
1 'polypeptide(L)' 'MKKFINCQSSDTDSGRFSGGATSSDSSFRVQDINNNLLIKILITPLSKQVYASVSSKALVSHVKQKLLDDFGSQINDSIN' A
#
# COMPACT_ATOMS: atom_id res chain seq x y z
N MET A 1 -56.78 -27.75 -38.47
CA MET A 1 -57.46 -27.00 -37.38
C MET A 1 -57.82 -27.99 -36.28
N LYS A 2 -57.72 -27.59 -35.00
CA LYS A 2 -58.10 -28.33 -33.76
C LYS A 2 -56.99 -29.29 -33.24
N LYS A 3 -56.11 -28.79 -32.36
CA LYS A 3 -56.15 -28.71 -30.87
C LYS A 3 -55.58 -29.99 -30.22
N PHE A 4 -54.32 -29.91 -29.79
CA PHE A 4 -53.74 -30.77 -28.75
C PHE A 4 -53.59 -29.91 -27.50
N ILE A 5 -54.40 -30.19 -26.46
CA ILE A 5 -54.20 -29.65 -25.11
C ILE A 5 -54.34 -30.81 -24.15
N ASN A 6 -53.52 -30.75 -23.10
CA ASN A 6 -53.42 -31.54 -21.85
C ASN A 6 -52.20 -32.48 -21.83
N CYS A 7 -51.33 -32.47 -20.83
CA CYS A 7 -51.25 -31.72 -19.58
C CYS A 7 -49.77 -31.70 -19.20
N GLN A 8 -49.17 -30.54 -18.97
CA GLN A 8 -47.95 -30.45 -18.16
C GLN A 8 -48.35 -29.87 -16.81
N SER A 9 -48.51 -30.74 -15.83
CA SER A 9 -48.45 -30.38 -14.42
C SER A 9 -47.02 -29.96 -14.10
N SER A 10 -46.85 -28.73 -13.64
CA SER A 10 -45.59 -28.28 -13.05
C SER A 10 -45.95 -27.45 -11.84
N ASP A 11 -46.20 -28.14 -10.73
CA ASP A 11 -46.10 -27.56 -9.40
C ASP A 11 -44.64 -27.14 -9.21
N THR A 12 -44.36 -25.87 -9.48
CA THR A 12 -43.12 -25.24 -9.02
C THR A 12 -43.51 -24.30 -7.90
N ASP A 13 -43.48 -24.85 -6.68
CA ASP A 13 -43.36 -24.10 -5.43
C ASP A 13 -42.03 -23.35 -5.47
N SER A 14 -42.02 -22.19 -6.13
CA SER A 14 -40.88 -21.28 -6.11
C SER A 14 -40.87 -20.58 -4.75
N GLY A 15 -40.33 -21.30 -3.77
CA GLY A 15 -39.99 -20.81 -2.45
C GLY A 15 -39.28 -19.46 -2.55
N ARG A 16 -39.99 -18.46 -2.07
CA ARG A 16 -39.55 -17.15 -1.59
C ARG A 16 -38.04 -17.08 -1.27
N PHE A 17 -37.24 -16.54 -2.20
CA PHE A 17 -35.90 -16.05 -1.87
C PHE A 17 -36.04 -14.75 -1.08
N SER A 18 -36.03 -14.86 0.25
CA SER A 18 -35.91 -13.71 1.14
C SER A 18 -34.57 -13.05 0.91
N GLY A 19 -34.60 -11.78 0.49
CA GLY A 19 -33.40 -10.97 0.29
C GLY A 19 -32.50 -10.96 1.52
N GLY A 20 -31.23 -11.31 1.31
CA GLY A 20 -30.12 -11.01 2.21
C GLY A 20 -29.13 -10.14 1.45
N ALA A 21 -29.02 -8.89 1.85
CA ALA A 21 -28.16 -7.89 1.23
C ALA A 21 -26.70 -8.36 1.17
N THR A 22 -26.11 -8.25 -0.02
CA THR A 22 -24.66 -8.40 -0.21
C THR A 22 -23.98 -7.13 0.29
N SER A 23 -23.62 -7.07 1.57
CA SER A 23 -22.68 -6.07 2.06
C SER A 23 -21.52 -6.82 2.71
N SER A 24 -20.65 -7.36 1.86
CA SER A 24 -19.30 -7.71 2.26
C SER A 24 -18.57 -6.41 2.58
N ASP A 25 -18.72 -5.94 3.81
CA ASP A 25 -17.89 -4.90 4.39
C ASP A 25 -16.50 -5.50 4.64
N SER A 26 -15.80 -5.74 3.53
CA SER A 26 -14.41 -6.17 3.56
C SER A 26 -13.61 -4.91 3.85
N SER A 27 -13.46 -4.61 5.14
CA SER A 27 -12.48 -3.64 5.64
C SER A 27 -11.09 -4.18 5.27
N PHE A 28 -10.68 -3.96 4.02
CA PHE A 28 -9.29 -4.09 3.62
C PHE A 28 -8.55 -2.99 4.37
N ARG A 29 -8.03 -3.34 5.55
CA ARG A 29 -6.99 -2.56 6.19
C ARG A 29 -5.84 -2.56 5.18
N VAL A 30 -5.75 -1.50 4.38
CA VAL A 30 -4.55 -1.18 3.63
C VAL A 30 -3.47 -1.04 4.71
N GLN A 31 -2.72 -2.11 4.95
CA GLN A 31 -1.47 -1.97 5.66
C GLN A 31 -0.67 -1.03 4.78
N ASP A 32 -0.43 0.20 5.26
CA ASP A 32 0.58 1.09 4.71
C ASP A 32 1.87 0.26 4.71
N ILE A 33 2.15 -0.40 3.58
CA ILE A 33 3.33 -1.23 3.38
C ILE A 33 4.46 -0.28 3.73
N ASN A 34 5.25 -0.58 4.76
CA ASN A 34 6.32 0.28 5.28
C ASN A 34 7.02 1.01 4.12
N ASN A 35 6.55 2.23 3.81
CA ASN A 35 6.86 2.92 2.55
C ASN A 35 8.19 3.63 2.76
N ASN A 36 9.24 2.84 3.03
CA ASN A 36 10.58 3.34 3.17
C ASN A 36 11.20 3.43 1.77
N LEU A 37 11.61 4.63 1.41
CA LEU A 37 12.36 4.92 0.20
C LEU A 37 13.84 4.65 0.47
N LEU A 38 14.48 3.92 -0.42
CA LEU A 38 15.94 3.79 -0.41
C LEU A 38 16.53 4.93 -1.25
N ILE A 39 17.26 5.83 -0.60
CA ILE A 39 17.92 6.96 -1.25
C ILE A 39 19.43 6.76 -1.28
N LYS A 40 20.05 7.17 -2.38
CA LYS A 40 21.50 7.20 -2.56
C LYS A 40 22.01 8.62 -2.37
N ILE A 41 22.98 8.80 -1.50
CA ILE A 41 23.47 10.11 -1.06
C ILE A 41 24.98 10.17 -1.33
N LEU A 42 25.41 11.19 -2.06
CA LEU A 42 26.82 11.51 -2.26
C LEU A 42 27.25 12.56 -1.22
N ILE A 43 28.21 12.21 -0.38
CA ILE A 43 28.83 13.11 0.60
C ILE A 43 30.10 13.66 -0.05
N THR A 44 29.97 14.83 -0.70
CA THR A 44 31.06 15.45 -1.49
C THR A 44 32.36 15.64 -0.72
N PRO A 45 32.37 16.15 0.54
CA PRO A 45 33.62 16.34 1.29
C PRO A 45 34.40 15.03 1.49
N LEU A 46 33.69 13.91 1.55
CA LEU A 46 34.27 12.57 1.77
C LEU A 46 34.45 11.77 0.47
N SER A 47 34.02 12.31 -0.68
CA SER A 47 33.88 11.57 -1.95
C SER A 47 33.19 10.21 -1.78
N LYS A 48 32.28 10.09 -0.81
CA LYS A 48 31.70 8.83 -0.34
C LYS A 48 30.23 8.76 -0.70
N GLN A 49 29.77 7.59 -1.13
CA GLN A 49 28.36 7.33 -1.42
C GLN A 49 27.76 6.44 -0.33
N VAL A 50 26.57 6.79 0.14
CA VAL A 50 25.86 6.09 1.22
C VAL A 50 24.42 5.84 0.80
N TYR A 51 23.86 4.69 1.19
CA TYR A 51 22.45 4.39 1.02
C TYR A 51 21.73 4.55 2.35
N ALA A 52 20.59 5.25 2.34
CA ALA A 52 19.75 5.43 3.51
C ALA A 52 18.33 4.98 3.22
N SER A 53 17.75 4.23 4.15
CA SER A 53 16.33 3.92 4.15
C SER A 53 15.58 5.01 4.92
N VAL A 54 14.65 5.68 4.26
CA VAL A 54 13.94 6.86 4.78
C VAL A 54 12.44 6.66 4.59
N SER A 55 11.63 6.95 5.60
CA SER A 55 10.18 6.93 5.43
C SER A 55 9.75 7.89 4.32
N SER A 56 8.85 7.46 3.43
CA SER A 56 8.25 8.29 2.38
C SER A 56 7.56 9.55 2.90
N LYS A 57 7.15 9.55 4.17
CA LYS A 57 6.54 10.70 4.86
C LYS A 57 7.57 11.55 5.61
N ALA A 58 8.86 11.21 5.57
CA ALA A 58 9.89 11.94 6.29
C ALA A 58 10.18 13.31 5.65
N LEU A 59 10.29 14.33 6.49
CA LEU A 59 10.74 15.65 6.06
C LEU A 59 12.22 15.62 5.68
N VAL A 60 12.58 16.39 4.66
CA VAL A 60 13.96 16.54 4.19
C VAL A 60 14.89 17.04 5.31
N SER A 61 14.39 17.88 6.22
CA SER A 61 15.14 18.35 7.39
C SER A 61 15.59 17.20 8.30
N HIS A 62 14.72 16.23 8.56
CA HIS A 62 15.06 15.07 9.39
C HIS A 62 16.12 14.19 8.74
N VAL A 63 16.05 14.03 7.41
CA VAL A 63 17.07 13.29 6.66
C VAL A 63 18.42 14.00 6.73
N LYS A 64 18.44 15.33 6.56
CA LYS A 64 19.65 16.13 6.67
C LYS A 64 20.25 16.07 8.08
N GLN A 65 19.42 16.21 9.11
CA GLN A 65 19.88 16.13 10.50
C GLN A 65 20.53 14.78 10.78
N LYS A 66 19.87 13.69 10.40
CA LYS A 66 20.42 12.33 10.59
C LYS A 66 21.77 12.15 9.89
N LEU A 67 21.92 12.69 8.67
CA LEU A 67 23.20 12.64 7.96
C LEU A 67 24.29 13.47 8.63
N LEU A 68 23.95 14.60 9.23
CA LEU A 68 24.88 15.40 10.03
C LEU A 68 25.27 14.68 11.31
N ASP A 69 24.34 13.98 11.97
CA ASP A 69 24.63 13.22 13.18
C ASP A 69 25.57 12.03 12.85
N ASP A 70 25.35 11.34 11.72
CA ASP A 70 26.13 10.16 11.32
C ASP A 70 27.52 10.52 10.73
N PHE A 71 27.61 11.61 9.96
CA PHE A 71 28.80 11.94 9.17
C PHE A 71 29.42 13.31 9.50
N GLY A 72 28.81 14.10 10.37
CA GLY A 72 29.22 15.48 10.64
C GLY A 72 30.65 15.59 11.17
N SER A 73 31.08 14.69 12.06
CA SER A 73 32.47 14.64 12.54
C SER A 73 33.44 14.36 11.41
N GLN A 74 33.20 13.33 10.60
CA GLN A 74 34.03 12.98 9.44
C GLN A 74 34.11 14.13 8.42
N ILE A 75 32.99 14.82 8.18
CA ILE A 75 32.96 16.00 7.31
C ILE A 75 33.81 17.12 7.89
N ASN A 76 33.65 17.43 9.19
CA ASN A 76 34.42 18.47 9.86
C ASN A 76 35.93 18.16 9.85
N ASP A 77 36.32 16.90 10.02
CA ASP A 77 37.72 16.46 9.98
C ASP A 77 38.31 16.46 8.54
N SER A 78 37.47 16.39 7.50
CA SER A 78 37.93 16.44 6.11
C SER A 78 38.03 17.86 5.54
N ILE A 79 37.43 18.84 6.22
CA ILE A 79 37.46 20.26 5.83
C ILE A 79 38.61 21.00 6.53
N ASN A 80 38.99 20.56 7.73
CA ASN A 80 40.14 21.10 8.48
C ASN A 80 41.44 20.40 8.10
#